data_AF-A0A0Q5SXZ6-F1
#
_entry.id   AF-A0A0Q5SXZ6-F1
#
_cell.length_a   1.000
_cell.length_b   1.000
_cell.length_c   1.000
_cell.angle_alpha   90.00
_cell.angle_beta   90.00
_cell.angle_gamma   90.00
#
_symmetry.space_group_name_H-M   'P 1'
#
loop_
_entity.id
_entity.type
_entity.pdbx_description
1 polymer ?
#
loop_
_entity_poly.entity_id
_entity_poly.type
_entity_poly.pdbx_seq_one_letter_code
_entity_poly.pdbx_strand_id
1 'polypeptide(L)'
;MSRSSLYPEQQLQRRALAWALRLKVNPEKVVIERLPGKWGSCAPNGVVKFATDLAAMNDGFQDYVIVHELLHLRYRDHGKFFKAMMTAHVPDWREVEQELSNATTTRTLENRAVRREGSGPSKDES
;
A
#
# COMPACT_ATOMS: atom_id res chain seq x y z
N MET A 1 -2.64 26.05 -0.89
CA MET A 1 -3.84 25.25 -1.17
C MET A 1 -3.37 23.92 -1.73
N SER A 2 -3.49 22.83 -0.96
CA SER A 2 -3.14 21.49 -1.45
C SER A 2 -4.08 21.13 -2.59
N ARG A 3 -3.54 20.90 -3.79
CA ARG A 3 -4.32 20.35 -4.91
C ARG A 3 -4.51 18.86 -4.64
N SER A 4 -5.49 18.52 -3.80
CA SER A 4 -5.95 17.14 -3.68
C SER A 4 -6.39 16.68 -5.07
N SER A 5 -5.76 15.62 -5.59
CA SER A 5 -6.17 15.01 -6.84
C SER A 5 -7.64 14.60 -6.76
N LEU A 6 -8.40 14.85 -7.82
CA LEU A 6 -9.76 14.30 -7.96
C LEU A 6 -9.75 12.77 -8.15
N TYR A 7 -8.57 12.19 -8.39
CA TYR A 7 -8.35 10.81 -8.79
C TYR A 7 -7.11 10.21 -8.09
N PRO A 8 -7.11 10.11 -6.74
CA PRO A 8 -5.95 9.68 -5.98
C PRO A 8 -5.56 8.22 -6.30
N GLU A 9 -6.54 7.34 -6.47
CA GLU A 9 -6.30 5.93 -6.81
C GLU A 9 -5.64 5.78 -8.20
N GLN A 10 -6.10 6.54 -9.19
CA GLN A 10 -5.49 6.54 -10.53
C GLN A 10 -4.07 7.11 -10.50
N GLN A 11 -3.79 8.09 -9.64
CA GLN A 11 -2.43 8.59 -9.45
C GLN A 11 -1.52 7.54 -8.82
N LEU A 12 -1.99 6.85 -7.78
CA LEU A 12 -1.26 5.76 -7.15
C LEU A 12 -0.97 4.63 -8.16
N GLN A 13 -1.96 4.26 -8.98
CA GLN A 13 -1.79 3.25 -10.02
C GLN A 13 -0.75 3.68 -11.06
N ARG A 14 -0.78 4.93 -11.53
CA ARG A 14 0.23 5.48 -12.46
C ARG A 14 1.63 5.49 -11.83
N ARG A 15 1.73 5.85 -10.55
CA ARG A 15 2.98 5.83 -9.79
C ARG A 15 3.55 4.42 -9.71
N ALA A 16 2.70 3.42 -9.44
CA ALA A 16 3.10 2.01 -9.42
C ALA A 16 3.61 1.53 -10.79
N LEU A 17 2.93 1.89 -11.89
CA LEU A 17 3.38 1.56 -13.24
C LEU A 17 4.73 2.23 -13.58
N ALA A 18 4.93 3.49 -13.17
CA ALA A 18 6.20 4.18 -13.36
C ALA A 18 7.35 3.48 -12.60
N TRP A 19 7.10 3.00 -11.38
CA TRP A 19 8.07 2.19 -10.64
C TRP A 19 8.34 0.83 -11.27
N ALA A 20 7.33 0.15 -11.82
CA ALA A 20 7.52 -1.11 -12.53
C ALA A 20 8.52 -0.95 -13.69
N LEU A 21 8.41 0.14 -14.44
CA LEU A 21 9.37 0.50 -15.51
C LEU A 21 10.78 0.73 -14.94
N ARG A 22 10.91 1.50 -13.85
CA ARG A 22 12.21 1.80 -13.22
C ARG A 22 12.90 0.54 -12.68
N LEU A 23 12.14 -0.36 -12.07
CA LEU A 23 12.60 -1.63 -11.50
C LEU A 23 12.79 -2.73 -12.55
N LYS A 24 12.34 -2.49 -13.80
CA LYS A 24 12.35 -3.44 -14.90
C LYS A 24 11.63 -4.75 -14.52
N VAL A 25 10.43 -4.61 -13.98
CA VAL A 25 9.52 -5.73 -13.66
C VAL A 25 8.21 -5.57 -14.42
N ASN A 26 7.53 -6.68 -14.69
CA ASN A 26 6.27 -6.69 -15.44
C ASN A 26 5.15 -7.33 -14.61
N PRO A 27 4.41 -6.55 -13.79
CA PRO A 27 3.22 -7.08 -13.13
C PRO A 27 2.18 -7.48 -14.18
N GLU A 28 1.49 -8.59 -13.94
CA GLU A 28 0.34 -9.02 -14.76
C GLU A 28 -0.78 -7.99 -14.69
N LYS A 29 -1.00 -7.44 -13.50
CA LYS A 29 -2.00 -6.39 -13.26
C LYS A 29 -1.62 -5.57 -12.04
N VAL A 30 -1.89 -4.27 -12.09
CA VAL A 30 -1.87 -3.39 -10.92
C VAL A 30 -3.31 -2.99 -10.58
N VAL A 31 -3.76 -3.31 -9.37
CA VAL A 31 -5.12 -3.06 -8.89
C VAL A 31 -5.10 -2.18 -7.65
N ILE A 32 -5.96 -1.17 -7.61
CA ILE A 32 -6.25 -0.42 -6.40
C ILE A 32 -7.60 -0.91 -5.86
N GLU A 33 -7.61 -1.45 -4.65
CA GLU A 33 -8.82 -2.00 -4.03
C GLU A 33 -8.75 -1.91 -2.51
N ARG A 34 -9.87 -2.16 -1.82
CA ARG A 34 -9.86 -2.19 -0.36
C ARG A 34 -9.14 -3.43 0.16
N LEU A 35 -8.01 -3.25 0.85
CA LEU A 35 -7.22 -4.34 1.45
C LEU A 35 -7.25 -4.26 2.99
N PRO A 36 -8.07 -5.06 3.68
CA PRO A 36 -8.11 -5.07 5.13
C PRO A 36 -6.77 -5.49 5.74
N GLY A 37 -6.18 -4.60 6.56
CA GLY A 37 -4.97 -4.90 7.32
C GLY A 37 -3.68 -4.97 6.51
N LYS A 38 -3.69 -4.56 5.24
CA LYS A 38 -2.51 -4.54 4.37
C LYS A 38 -2.45 -3.23 3.59
N TRP A 39 -1.25 -2.78 3.25
CA TRP A 39 -1.06 -1.65 2.33
C TRP A 39 -0.87 -2.10 0.89
N GLY A 40 -0.37 -3.32 0.69
CA GLY A 40 -0.25 -3.95 -0.61
C GLY A 40 -0.17 -5.48 -0.52
N SER A 41 -0.14 -6.12 -1.67
CA SER A 41 0.20 -7.53 -1.82
C SER A 41 0.61 -7.85 -3.26
N CYS A 42 1.55 -8.79 -3.42
CA CYS A 42 1.89 -9.40 -4.70
C CYS A 42 1.49 -10.88 -4.70
N ALA A 43 0.62 -11.28 -5.64
CA ALA A 43 0.24 -12.67 -5.82
C ALA A 43 1.26 -13.41 -6.71
N PRO A 44 1.40 -14.75 -6.59
CA PRO A 44 2.35 -15.53 -7.40
C PRO A 44 2.09 -15.46 -8.92
N ASN A 45 0.87 -15.14 -9.34
CA ASN A 45 0.51 -14.95 -10.75
C ASN A 45 0.86 -13.54 -11.28
N GLY A 46 1.58 -12.73 -10.52
CA GLY A 46 2.03 -11.40 -10.93
C GLY A 46 0.99 -10.28 -10.74
N VAL A 47 -0.16 -10.56 -10.12
CA VAL A 47 -1.13 -9.52 -9.78
C VAL A 47 -0.65 -8.78 -8.53
N VAL A 48 -0.44 -7.48 -8.66
CA VAL A 48 -0.03 -6.57 -7.59
C VAL A 48 -1.21 -5.70 -7.20
N LYS A 49 -1.50 -5.66 -5.90
CA LYS A 49 -2.65 -4.94 -5.33
C LYS A 49 -2.16 -3.92 -4.32
N PHE A 50 -2.77 -2.75 -4.32
CA PHE A 50 -2.54 -1.70 -3.34
C PHE A 50 -3.86 -1.27 -2.70
N ALA A 51 -3.78 -0.92 -1.41
CA ALA A 51 -4.93 -0.50 -0.65
C ALA A 51 -5.40 0.90 -1.09
N THR A 52 -6.72 1.14 -1.16
CA THR A 52 -7.27 2.47 -1.53
C THR A 52 -6.82 3.59 -0.59
N ASP A 53 -6.65 3.30 0.71
CA ASP A 53 -6.17 4.25 1.71
C ASP A 53 -4.68 4.62 1.53
N LEU A 54 -3.90 3.80 0.81
CA LEU A 54 -2.52 4.14 0.46
C LEU A 54 -2.44 5.41 -0.39
N ALA A 55 -3.46 5.66 -1.22
CA ALA A 55 -3.49 6.80 -2.13
C ALA A 55 -3.59 8.15 -1.40
N ALA A 56 -3.98 8.14 -0.12
CA ALA A 56 -4.03 9.33 0.73
C ALA A 56 -2.73 9.53 1.55
N MET A 57 -1.81 8.57 1.52
CA MET A 57 -0.54 8.67 2.24
C MET A 57 0.45 9.57 1.50
N ASN A 58 1.50 10.02 2.20
CA ASN A 58 2.55 10.81 1.57
C ASN A 58 3.31 9.98 0.50
N ASP A 59 3.87 10.68 -0.48
CA ASP A 59 4.57 10.10 -1.63
C ASP A 59 5.69 9.11 -1.26
N GLY A 60 6.46 9.39 -0.20
CA GLY A 60 7.55 8.52 0.25
C GLY A 60 7.02 7.18 0.78
N PHE A 61 5.92 7.22 1.53
CA PHE A 61 5.26 6.01 2.00
C PHE A 61 4.61 5.22 0.86
N GLN A 62 4.01 5.92 -0.12
CA GLN A 62 3.51 5.27 -1.34
C GLN A 62 4.64 4.54 -2.08
N ASP A 63 5.77 5.21 -2.29
CA ASP A 63 6.94 4.64 -2.98
C ASP A 63 7.48 3.43 -2.24
N TYR A 64 7.57 3.48 -0.91
CA TYR A 64 7.96 2.35 -0.09
C TYR A 64 7.10 1.10 -0.36
N VAL A 65 5.78 1.22 -0.23
CA VAL A 65 4.86 0.08 -0.40
C VAL A 65 4.87 -0.41 -1.84
N ILE A 66 4.87 0.51 -2.81
CA ILE A 66 4.92 0.17 -4.24
C ILE A 66 6.17 -0.64 -4.58
N VAL A 67 7.34 -0.15 -4.19
CA VAL A 67 8.62 -0.80 -4.49
C VAL A 67 8.68 -2.15 -3.79
N HIS A 68 8.21 -2.24 -2.55
CA HIS A 68 8.15 -3.50 -1.79
C HIS A 68 7.38 -4.58 -2.53
N GLU A 69 6.14 -4.30 -2.94
CA GLU A 69 5.30 -5.29 -3.61
C GLU A 69 5.78 -5.61 -5.03
N LEU A 70 6.31 -4.63 -5.75
CA LEU A 70 6.87 -4.87 -7.09
C LEU A 70 8.14 -5.71 -7.06
N LEU A 71 8.98 -5.57 -6.02
CA LEU A 71 10.17 -6.40 -5.86
C LEU A 71 9.81 -7.87 -5.60
N HIS A 72 8.62 -8.16 -5.06
CA HIS A 72 8.14 -9.53 -4.89
C HIS A 72 7.93 -10.29 -6.22
N LEU A 73 7.82 -9.59 -7.35
CA LEU A 73 7.82 -10.21 -8.68
C LEU A 73 9.17 -10.88 -9.02
N ARG A 74 10.27 -10.47 -8.38
CA ARG A 74 11.63 -10.98 -8.62
C ARG A 74 12.21 -11.72 -7.41
N TYR A 75 11.84 -11.30 -6.19
CA TYR A 75 12.40 -11.79 -4.95
C TYR A 75 11.28 -12.22 -3.99
N ARG A 76 11.16 -13.54 -3.76
CA ARG A 76 10.07 -14.09 -2.94
C ARG A 76 10.21 -13.80 -1.44
N ASP A 77 11.42 -13.50 -1.00
CA ASP A 77 11.73 -13.19 0.40
C ASP A 77 12.43 -11.83 0.53
N HIS A 78 12.48 -11.33 1.76
CA HIS A 78 13.17 -10.09 2.13
C HIS A 78 14.68 -10.31 2.36
N GLY A 79 15.31 -11.16 1.54
CA GLY A 79 16.73 -11.49 1.64
C GLY A 79 17.68 -10.33 1.29
N LYS A 80 18.99 -10.62 1.22
CA LYS A 80 20.03 -9.60 0.98
C LYS A 80 19.79 -8.79 -0.30
N PHE A 81 19.40 -9.44 -1.39
CA PHE A 81 19.12 -8.78 -2.66
C PHE A 81 17.89 -7.87 -2.59
N PHE A 82 16.81 -8.32 -1.93
CA PHE A 82 15.62 -7.49 -1.71
C PHE A 82 15.99 -6.21 -0.95
N LYS A 83 16.71 -6.34 0.18
CA LYS A 83 17.13 -5.21 1.00
C LYS A 83 18.06 -4.25 0.24
N ALA A 84 18.97 -4.78 -0.57
CA ALA A 84 19.84 -3.97 -1.42
C ALA A 84 19.05 -3.15 -2.45
N MET A 85 18.05 -3.77 -3.09
CA MET A 85 17.18 -3.08 -4.05
C MET A 85 16.31 -2.02 -3.37
N MET A 86 15.77 -2.30 -2.18
CA MET A 86 15.06 -1.30 -1.38
C MET A 86 15.97 -0.11 -1.07
N THR A 87 17.19 -0.34 -0.55
CA THR A 87 18.15 0.74 -0.25
C THR A 87 18.54 1.54 -1.50
N ALA A 88 18.69 0.89 -2.66
CA ALA A 88 19.06 1.58 -3.89
C ALA A 88 17.96 2.50 -4.43
N HIS A 89 16.68 2.19 -4.16
CA HIS A 89 15.55 2.92 -4.75
C HIS A 89 14.78 3.80 -3.75
N VAL A 90 14.78 3.43 -2.48
CA VAL A 90 14.08 4.12 -1.39
C VAL A 90 15.06 4.21 -0.21
N PRO A 91 16.03 5.15 -0.23
CA PRO A 91 17.19 5.13 0.67
C PRO A 91 16.87 5.12 2.18
N ASP A 92 15.67 5.56 2.60
CA ASP A 92 15.25 5.64 4.00
C ASP A 92 14.16 4.60 4.38
N TRP A 93 14.00 3.55 3.57
CA TRP A 93 12.94 2.55 3.74
C TRP A 93 12.92 1.84 5.11
N ARG A 94 14.06 1.81 5.80
CA ARG A 94 14.18 1.14 7.10
C ARG A 94 13.44 1.88 8.21
N GLU A 95 13.40 3.21 8.14
CA GLU A 95 12.64 4.03 9.09
C GLU A 95 11.14 3.76 8.93
N VAL A 96 10.69 3.75 7.67
CA VAL A 96 9.30 3.41 7.31
C VAL A 96 8.93 1.98 7.73
N GLU A 97 9.82 1.00 7.54
CA GLU A 97 9.60 -0.38 8.00
C GLU A 97 9.44 -0.46 9.52
N GLN A 98 10.28 0.27 10.27
CA GLN A 98 10.21 0.30 11.72
C GLN A 98 8.92 0.95 12.22
N GLU A 99 8.51 2.07 11.62
CA GLU A 99 7.23 2.71 11.90
C GLU A 99 6.06 1.75 11.66
N LEU A 100 6.08 1.00 10.56
CA LEU A 100 5.03 0.02 10.24
C LEU A 100 5.02 -1.18 11.19
N SER A 101 6.18 -1.68 11.60
CA SER A 101 6.28 -2.75 12.59
C SER A 101 5.68 -2.30 13.92
N ASN A 102 5.94 -1.07 14.33
CA ASN A 102 5.39 -0.49 15.55
C ASN A 102 3.88 -0.22 15.41
N ALA A 103 3.44 0.29 14.26
CA ALA A 103 2.05 0.63 13.98
C ALA A 103 1.16 -0.59 13.68
N THR A 104 1.72 -1.74 13.28
CA THR A 104 0.96 -3.00 13.10
C THR A 104 0.42 -3.50 14.45
N THR A 105 1.08 -3.15 15.56
CA THR A 105 0.54 -3.28 16.92
C THR A 105 -0.73 -2.42 17.11
N THR A 106 -0.83 -1.28 16.43
CA THR A 106 -1.86 -0.24 16.62
C THR A 106 -3.01 -0.29 15.59
N ARG A 107 -2.78 -0.70 14.33
CA ARG A 107 -3.83 -0.73 13.27
C ARG A 107 -4.90 -1.81 13.51
N THR A 108 -4.64 -2.77 14.40
CA THR A 108 -5.65 -3.71 14.91
C THR A 108 -6.69 -3.00 15.80
N LEU A 109 -6.33 -1.88 16.43
CA LEU A 109 -7.16 -1.15 17.38
C LEU A 109 -7.93 0.02 16.72
N GLU A 110 -7.28 0.80 15.84
CA GLU A 110 -7.95 1.92 15.16
C GLU A 110 -9.02 1.47 14.15
N ASN A 111 -8.83 0.33 13.50
CA ASN A 111 -9.86 -0.28 12.63
C ASN A 111 -11.07 -0.84 13.40
N ARG A 112 -10.98 -1.03 14.73
CA ARG A 112 -12.12 -1.40 15.58
C ARG A 112 -12.93 -0.17 16.01
N ALA A 113 -12.29 0.99 16.17
CA ALA A 113 -12.97 2.23 16.58
C ALA A 113 -13.91 2.76 15.49
N VAL A 114 -13.52 2.66 14.20
CA VAL A 114 -14.35 3.12 13.07
C VAL A 114 -15.59 2.25 12.81
N ARG A 115 -15.66 1.02 13.36
CA ARG A 115 -16.80 0.10 13.14
C ARG A 115 -17.96 0.23 14.14
N ARG A 116 -17.86 1.09 15.17
CA ARG A 116 -18.92 1.23 16.19
C ARG A 116 -19.83 2.45 16.03
N GLU A 117 -19.57 3.34 15.08
CA GLU A 117 -20.43 4.49 14.80
C GLU A 117 -21.13 4.32 13.45
N GLY A 118 -22.12 3.42 13.41
CA GLY A 118 -22.85 3.10 12.20
C GLY A 118 -23.97 2.09 12.39
N SER A 119 -24.71 2.17 13.49
CA SER A 119 -25.99 1.48 13.64
C SER A 119 -26.93 2.41 14.41
N GLY A 120 -27.51 3.38 13.69
CA GLY A 120 -28.67 4.12 14.18
C GLY A 120 -29.90 3.21 14.15
N PRO A 121 -30.82 3.31 15.13
CA PRO A 121 -31.96 2.43 15.23
C PRO A 121 -32.96 2.68 14.10
N SER A 122 -33.36 1.60 13.43
CA SER A 122 -34.54 1.54 12.56
C SER A 122 -35.77 1.88 13.40
N LYS A 123 -36.47 2.96 13.06
CA LYS A 123 -37.84 3.18 13.50
C LYS A 123 -38.74 2.58 12.44
N ASP A 124 -39.33 1.43 12.73
CA ASP A 124 -40.56 1.02 12.06
C ASP A 124 -41.73 1.68 12.82
N GLU A 125 -42.42 2.58 12.13
CA GLU A 125 -43.72 3.08 12.51
C GLU A 125 -44.80 2.09 12.04
N SER A 126 -45.60 1.59 12.98
CA SER A 126 -46.99 1.16 12.79
C SER A 126 -47.71 1.21 14.14
#